data_AF-A0A5A7VP48-F1
#
_entry.id   AF-A0A5A7VP48-F1
#
_cell.length_a   1.000
_cell.length_b   1.000
_cell.length_c   1.000
_cell.angle_alpha   90.00
_cell.angle_beta   90.00
_cell.angle_gamma   90.00
#
_symmetry.space_group_name_H-M   'P 1'
#
loop_
_entity.id
_entity.type
_entity.pdbx_description
1 polymer ?
#
loop_
_entity_poly.entity_id
_entity_poly.type
_entity_poly.pdbx_seq_one_letter_code
_entity_poly.pdbx_strand_id
1 'polypeptide(L)'
;MGDDESLIKARYCRSILKVAAISTEQEARGLLDGLATEQPTSDASAPMARAERAALATIRELGKYQHGRTASQSSTEWLRAMRAIELWLNIHNG
;
A
#
# COMPACT_ATOMS: atom_id res chain seq x y z
N MET A 1 14.55 -8.09 12.26
CA MET A 1 14.66 -6.61 12.28
C MET A 1 14.10 -5.99 11.02
N GLY A 2 14.75 -6.07 9.85
CA GLY A 2 14.21 -5.47 8.61
C GLY A 2 12.86 -6.06 8.17
N ASP A 3 12.68 -7.38 8.30
CA ASP A 3 11.41 -8.03 7.95
C ASP A 3 10.25 -7.64 8.89
N ASP A 4 10.52 -7.50 10.18
CA ASP A 4 9.52 -7.11 11.17
C ASP A 4 9.03 -5.68 10.91
N GLU A 5 9.97 -4.76 10.64
CA GLU A 5 9.66 -3.38 10.26
C GLU A 5 8.87 -3.32 8.95
N SER A 6 9.29 -4.09 7.94
CA SER A 6 8.58 -4.21 6.66
C SER A 6 7.13 -4.70 6.89
N LEU A 7 6.92 -5.69 7.76
CA LEU A 7 5.57 -6.17 8.10
C LEU A 7 4.74 -5.15 8.89
N ILE A 8 5.36 -4.34 9.75
CA ILE A 8 4.68 -3.22 10.44
C ILE A 8 4.20 -2.20 9.39
N LYS A 9 5.05 -1.83 8.42
CA LYS A 9 4.66 -0.96 7.31
C LYS A 9 3.53 -1.54 6.47
N ALA A 10 3.56 -2.84 6.19
CA ALA A 10 2.49 -3.51 5.45
C ALA A 10 1.13 -3.38 6.17
N ARG A 11 1.12 -3.56 7.50
CA ARG A 11 -0.09 -3.39 8.32
C ARG A 11 -0.55 -1.93 8.34
N TYR A 12 0.38 -0.99 8.45
CA TYR A 12 0.10 0.44 8.36
C TYR A 12 -0.55 0.80 7.02
N CYS A 13 0.06 0.41 5.90
CA CYS A 13 -0.49 0.64 4.55
C CYS A 13 -1.90 0.07 4.42
N ARG A 14 -2.13 -1.16 4.89
CA ARG A 14 -3.46 -1.79 4.88
C ARG A 14 -4.49 -0.98 5.66
N SER A 15 -4.14 -0.53 6.87
CA SER A 15 -5.03 0.26 7.72
C SER A 15 -5.37 1.59 7.06
N ILE A 16 -4.38 2.29 6.50
CA ILE A 16 -4.61 3.56 5.80
C ILE A 16 -5.48 3.38 4.56
N LEU A 17 -5.26 2.34 3.74
CA LEU A 17 -6.16 2.07 2.60
C LEU A 17 -7.59 1.82 3.09
N LYS A 18 -7.79 1.02 4.14
CA LYS A 18 -9.14 0.78 4.70
C LYS A 18 -9.82 2.06 5.19
N VAL A 19 -9.08 2.97 5.82
CA VAL A 19 -9.61 4.27 6.26
C VAL A 19 -9.94 5.14 5.05
N ALA A 20 -9.01 5.29 4.10
CA ALA A 20 -9.21 6.06 2.89
C ALA A 20 -10.43 5.59 2.08
N ALA A 21 -10.80 4.32 2.20
CA ALA A 21 -11.99 3.76 1.57
C ALA A 21 -13.27 4.47 2.05
N ILE A 22 -13.41 4.68 3.36
CA ILE A 22 -14.63 5.22 3.98
C ILE A 22 -14.57 6.73 4.22
N SER A 23 -13.44 7.36 3.92
CA SER A 23 -13.21 8.79 4.06
C SER A 23 -13.82 9.60 2.93
N THR A 24 -13.87 10.93 3.10
CA THR A 24 -14.16 11.85 2.00
C THR A 24 -13.06 11.78 0.92
N GLU A 25 -13.36 12.24 -0.29
CA GLU A 25 -12.38 12.23 -1.39
C GLU A 25 -11.10 13.01 -1.05
N GLN A 26 -11.24 14.15 -0.35
CA GLN A 26 -10.11 14.98 0.05
C GLN A 26 -9.21 14.27 1.08
N GLU A 27 -9.82 13.65 2.09
CA GLU A 27 -9.10 12.87 3.10
C GLU A 27 -8.44 11.63 2.50
N ALA A 28 -9.16 10.89 1.65
CA ALA A 28 -8.64 9.72 0.95
C ALA A 28 -7.42 10.08 0.10
N ARG A 29 -7.48 11.22 -0.61
CA ARG A 29 -6.34 11.74 -1.38
C ARG A 29 -5.14 12.05 -0.49
N GLY A 30 -5.34 12.78 0.61
CA GLY A 30 -4.24 13.09 1.54
C GLY A 30 -3.59 11.85 2.15
N LEU A 31 -4.40 10.83 2.49
CA LEU A 31 -3.91 9.55 3.00
C LEU A 31 -3.08 8.78 1.95
N LEU A 32 -3.54 8.75 0.70
CA LEU A 32 -2.84 8.06 -0.39
C LEU A 32 -1.58 8.78 -0.84
N ASP A 33 -1.58 10.12 -0.83
CA ASP A 33 -0.40 10.93 -1.10
C ASP A 33 0.69 10.63 -0.07
N GLY A 34 0.33 10.53 1.22
CA GLY A 34 1.23 10.08 2.28
C GLY A 34 1.85 8.72 2.00
N LEU A 35 1.01 7.72 1.71
CA LEU A 35 1.49 6.36 1.40
C LEU A 35 2.35 6.28 0.14
N ALA A 36 2.08 7.12 -0.87
CA ALA A 36 2.85 7.11 -2.11
C ALA A 36 4.32 7.51 -1.90
N THR A 37 4.60 8.29 -0.84
CA THR A 37 5.96 8.72 -0.48
C THR A 37 6.75 7.71 0.35
N GLU A 38 6.10 6.64 0.83
CA GLU A 38 6.74 5.60 1.63
C GLU A 38 7.93 4.97 0.89
N GLN A 39 9.01 4.77 1.65
CA GLN A 39 10.26 4.21 1.14
C GLN A 39 10.41 2.74 1.56
N PRO A 40 11.02 1.90 0.70
CA PRO A 40 11.34 0.53 1.06
C PRO A 40 12.18 0.47 2.33
N THR A 41 11.95 -0.57 3.13
CA THR A 41 12.68 -0.85 4.35
C THR A 41 14.08 -1.36 4.02
N SER A 42 15.09 -0.83 4.71
CA SER A 42 16.47 -1.31 4.61
C SER A 42 16.60 -2.68 5.29
N ASP A 43 17.56 -3.50 4.83
CA ASP A 43 17.90 -4.79 5.44
C ASP A 43 16.76 -5.83 5.54
N ALA A 44 15.69 -5.64 4.78
CA ALA A 44 14.67 -6.66 4.58
C ALA A 44 15.21 -7.83 3.74
N SER A 45 14.79 -9.05 4.05
CA SER A 45 15.14 -10.24 3.30
C SER A 45 14.70 -10.11 1.83
N ALA A 46 15.39 -10.80 0.93
CA ALA A 46 15.09 -10.73 -0.50
C ALA A 46 13.60 -10.96 -0.86
N PRO A 47 12.89 -11.97 -0.32
CA PRO A 47 11.46 -12.13 -0.59
C PRO A 47 10.63 -10.96 -0.03
N MET A 48 10.92 -10.52 1.20
CA MET A 48 10.25 -9.39 1.85
C MET A 48 10.39 -8.10 1.05
N ALA A 49 11.64 -7.72 0.73
CA ALA A 49 11.94 -6.52 -0.03
C ALA A 49 11.31 -6.52 -1.44
N ARG A 50 11.14 -7.70 -2.07
CA ARG A 50 10.45 -7.81 -3.36
C ARG A 50 8.97 -7.52 -3.24
N ALA A 51 8.29 -8.12 -2.26
CA ALA A 51 6.86 -7.90 -2.07
C ALA A 51 6.56 -6.48 -1.59
N GLU A 52 7.39 -5.93 -0.68
CA GLU A 52 7.29 -4.53 -0.25
C GLU A 52 7.39 -3.58 -1.44
N ARG A 53 8.42 -3.74 -2.28
CA ARG A 53 8.59 -2.88 -3.47
C ARG A 53 7.41 -3.01 -4.43
N ALA A 54 6.88 -4.22 -4.62
CA ALA A 54 5.71 -4.44 -5.47
C ALA A 54 4.46 -3.74 -4.89
N ALA A 55 4.21 -3.86 -3.59
CA ALA A 55 3.10 -3.20 -2.91
C ALA A 55 3.21 -1.67 -2.99
N LEU A 56 4.36 -1.10 -2.62
CA LEU A 56 4.60 0.35 -2.70
C LEU A 56 4.45 0.88 -4.13
N ALA A 57 4.88 0.14 -5.15
CA ALA A 57 4.66 0.52 -6.54
C ALA A 57 3.16 0.59 -6.87
N THR A 58 2.36 -0.41 -6.48
CA THR A 58 0.91 -0.39 -6.73
C THR A 58 0.18 0.71 -5.98
N ILE A 59 0.62 1.07 -4.78
CA ILE A 59 0.08 2.20 -4.00
C ILE A 59 0.37 3.53 -4.70
N ARG A 60 1.58 3.71 -5.25
CA ARG A 60 1.92 4.91 -6.03
C ARG A 60 1.07 5.03 -7.29
N GLU A 61 0.82 3.93 -7.99
CA GLU A 61 -0.06 3.93 -9.15
C GLU A 61 -1.52 4.25 -8.76
N LEU A 62 -1.99 3.76 -7.62
CA LEU A 62 -3.30 4.14 -7.07
C LEU A 62 -3.38 5.65 -6.78
N GLY A 63 -2.37 6.22 -6.11
CA GLY A 63 -2.31 7.66 -5.84
C GLY A 63 -2.35 8.50 -7.12
N LYS A 64 -1.57 8.11 -8.15
CA LYS A 64 -1.59 8.75 -9.47
C LYS A 64 -2.95 8.64 -10.15
N TYR A 65 -3.59 7.47 -10.08
CA TYR A 65 -4.91 7.24 -10.70
C TYR A 65 -6.00 8.12 -10.09
N GLN A 66 -5.94 8.37 -8.78
CA GLN A 66 -6.90 9.22 -8.07
C GLN A 66 -6.63 10.71 -8.22
N HIS A 67 -5.46 11.10 -8.73
CA HIS A 67 -5.14 12.49 -9.02
C HIS A 67 -5.97 12.98 -10.22
N GLY A 68 -7.17 13.51 -9.94
CA GLY A 68 -8.13 13.99 -10.94
C GLY A 68 -9.36 13.11 -11.15
N ARG A 69 -9.60 12.10 -10.30
CA ARG A 69 -10.77 11.21 -10.37
C ARG A 69 -11.36 10.94 -8.99
N THR A 70 -12.68 10.76 -8.93
CA THR A 70 -13.35 10.20 -7.77
C THR A 70 -12.89 8.76 -7.55
N ALA A 71 -12.30 8.54 -6.39
CA ALA A 71 -11.71 7.29 -5.96
C ALA A 71 -12.78 6.25 -5.65
N SER A 72 -13.24 5.49 -6.65
CA SER A 72 -14.10 4.35 -6.34
C SER A 72 -13.26 3.22 -5.74
N GLN A 73 -13.67 2.71 -4.57
CA GLN A 73 -13.09 1.50 -3.97
C GLN A 73 -13.19 0.26 -4.87
N SER A 74 -14.10 0.26 -5.85
CA SER A 74 -14.22 -0.79 -6.86
C SER A 74 -13.27 -0.63 -8.04
N SER A 75 -12.41 0.40 -8.04
CA SER A 75 -11.40 0.58 -9.08
C SER A 75 -10.40 -0.58 -9.08
N THR A 76 -9.90 -0.91 -10.27
CA THR A 76 -8.95 -2.00 -10.45
C THR A 76 -7.64 -1.71 -9.72
N GLU A 77 -7.25 -0.45 -9.68
CA GLU A 77 -6.06 0.07 -9.01
C GLU A 77 -6.13 -0.14 -7.50
N TRP A 78 -7.31 0.12 -6.92
CA TRP A 78 -7.54 -0.10 -5.49
C TRP A 78 -7.41 -1.58 -5.12
N LEU A 79 -8.10 -2.45 -5.87
CA LEU A 79 -8.04 -3.90 -5.67
C LEU A 79 -6.61 -4.43 -5.86
N ARG A 80 -5.87 -3.91 -6.85
CA ARG A 80 -4.47 -4.28 -7.10
C ARG A 80 -3.57 -3.88 -5.93
N ALA A 81 -3.71 -2.66 -5.42
CA ALA A 81 -2.94 -2.19 -4.27
C ALA A 81 -3.23 -3.02 -3.02
N MET A 82 -4.51 -3.30 -2.74
CA MET A 82 -4.86 -4.14 -1.60
C MET A 82 -4.31 -5.56 -1.71
N ARG A 83 -4.44 -6.19 -2.88
CA ARG A 83 -3.90 -7.54 -3.10
C ARG A 83 -2.39 -7.59 -2.94
N ALA A 84 -1.67 -6.57 -3.40
CA ALA A 84 -0.21 -6.52 -3.25
C ALA A 84 0.21 -6.39 -1.78
N ILE A 85 -0.51 -5.59 -0.98
CA ILE A 85 -0.28 -5.50 0.48
C ILE A 85 -0.60 -6.84 1.17
N GLU A 86 -1.66 -7.52 0.77
CA GLU A 86 -2.01 -8.83 1.33
C GLU A 86 -0.97 -9.90 1.00
N LEU A 87 -0.41 -9.89 -0.22
CA LEU A 87 0.71 -10.77 -0.57
C LEU A 87 1.95 -10.45 0.26
N TRP A 88 2.26 -9.16 0.47
CA TRP A 88 3.37 -8.73 1.32
C TRP A 88 3.21 -9.23 2.77
N LEU A 89 2.02 -9.11 3.35
CA LEU A 89 1.72 -9.60 4.70
C LEU A 89 1.84 -11.14 4.85
N ASN A 90 1.73 -11.88 3.75
CA ASN A 90 1.65 -13.35 3.75
C ASN A 90 2.94 -14.04 3.26
N ILE A 91 4.06 -13.34 3.16
CA ILE A 91 5.34 -13.92 2.69
C ILE A 91 5.79 -15.14 3.51
N HIS A 92 5.43 -15.22 4.79
CA HIS A 92 5.78 -16.34 5.65
C HIS A 92 4.71 -17.46 5.70
N ASN A 93 3.59 -17.27 4.99
CA ASN A 93 2.48 -18.22 4.94
C ASN A 93 2.47 -19.04 3.64
N GLY A 94 3.59 -19.06 2.89
CA GLY A 94 3.73 -19.71 1.59
C GLY A 94 4.92 -20.66 1.54
#